data_AF-A0A948QGS6-F1
#
_entry.id   AF-A0A948QGS6-F1
#
_cell.length_a   1.000
_cell.length_b   1.000
_cell.length_c   1.000
_cell.angle_alpha   90.00
_cell.angle_beta   90.00
_cell.angle_gamma   90.00
#
_symmetry.space_group_name_H-M   'P 1'
#
loop_
_entity.id
_entity.type
_entity.pdbx_description
1 polymer ?
#
loop_
_entity_poly.entity_id
_entity_poly.type
_entity_poly.pdbx_seq_one_letter_code
_entity_poly.pdbx_strand_id
1 'polypeptide(L)'
;MTTGKSAAHEAEASNEARKLLDDAWERAKKAYKVAKEQADIVYKEAKKMAVDKEAKKAVDEAHKEAVKQAEKVRDAITNEAQTAFGNFWKQRDVDSQEAITKSKERSDQAKIAHKEAKEQADIVHKEAKKIAVDKEAEKAADQARKEALNQAKKDYDETTN
;
A
#
# COMPACT_ATOMS: atom_id res chain seq x y z
N MET A 1 15.68 12.67 -5.46
CA MET A 1 14.47 13.53 -5.61
C MET A 1 13.35 12.78 -6.33
N THR A 2 12.61 11.91 -5.62
CA THR A 2 11.48 11.13 -6.16
C THR A 2 10.31 10.99 -5.17
N THR A 3 10.37 11.64 -4.01
CA THR A 3 9.39 11.48 -2.92
C THR A 3 8.08 12.25 -3.17
N GLY A 4 8.10 13.36 -3.92
CA GLY A 4 6.90 14.15 -4.19
C GLY A 4 5.92 13.50 -5.17
N LYS A 5 6.40 12.66 -6.08
CA LYS A 5 5.56 11.97 -7.07
C LYS A 5 4.89 10.71 -6.50
N SER A 6 5.52 10.05 -5.53
CA SER A 6 4.91 8.90 -4.84
C SER A 6 3.85 9.34 -3.83
N ALA A 7 4.11 10.39 -3.05
CA ALA A 7 3.16 10.87 -2.04
C ALA A 7 1.83 11.37 -2.64
N ALA A 8 1.87 12.06 -3.77
CA ALA A 8 0.66 12.50 -4.47
C ALA A 8 -0.15 11.32 -5.03
N HIS A 9 0.53 10.35 -5.64
CA HIS A 9 -0.09 9.13 -6.18
C HIS A 9 -0.68 8.24 -5.06
N GLU A 10 -0.02 8.16 -3.91
CA GLU A 10 -0.51 7.45 -2.72
C GLU A 10 -1.75 8.13 -2.11
N ALA A 11 -1.78 9.46 -2.11
CA ALA A 11 -2.93 10.23 -1.65
C ALA A 11 -4.13 10.06 -2.60
N GLU A 12 -3.90 10.06 -3.92
CA GLU A 12 -4.93 9.80 -4.93
C GLU A 12 -5.51 8.40 -4.78
N ALA A 13 -4.67 7.37 -4.69
CA ALA A 13 -5.12 5.98 -4.50
C ALA A 13 -5.92 5.80 -3.19
N SER A 14 -5.51 6.46 -2.10
CA SER A 14 -6.24 6.43 -0.83
C SER A 14 -7.62 7.09 -0.93
N ASN A 15 -7.70 8.23 -1.62
CA ASN A 15 -8.95 8.94 -1.86
C ASN A 15 -9.90 8.14 -2.77
N GLU A 16 -9.36 7.50 -3.81
CA GLU A 16 -10.14 6.64 -4.70
C GLU A 16 -10.71 5.42 -3.97
N ALA A 17 -9.88 4.74 -3.17
CA ALA A 17 -10.34 3.62 -2.35
C ALA A 17 -11.46 4.04 -1.38
N ARG A 18 -11.35 5.25 -0.79
CA ARG A 18 -12.39 5.78 0.09
C ARG A 18 -13.68 6.09 -0.66
N LYS A 19 -13.57 6.72 -1.83
CA LYS A 19 -14.72 7.04 -2.68
C LYS A 19 -15.47 5.77 -3.11
N LEU A 20 -14.75 4.71 -3.48
CA LEU A 20 -15.34 3.43 -3.85
C LEU A 20 -16.13 2.79 -2.69
N LEU A 21 -15.62 2.90 -1.46
CA LEU A 21 -16.33 2.42 -0.26
C LEU A 21 -17.62 3.21 -0.04
N ASP A 22 -17.55 4.55 -0.09
CA ASP A 22 -18.70 5.42 0.12
C ASP A 22 -19.77 5.19 -1.00
N ASP A 23 -19.34 5.04 -2.25
CA ASP A 23 -20.21 4.71 -3.39
C ASP A 23 -20.90 3.34 -3.21
N ALA A 24 -20.18 2.34 -2.68
CA ALA A 24 -20.75 1.02 -2.41
C ALA A 24 -21.83 1.07 -1.32
N TRP A 25 -21.64 1.89 -0.27
CA TRP A 25 -22.65 2.09 0.77
C TRP A 25 -23.92 2.74 0.22
N GLU A 26 -23.79 3.76 -0.63
CA GLU A 26 -24.95 4.38 -1.26
C GLU A 26 -25.68 3.42 -2.20
N ARG A 27 -24.93 2.58 -2.96
CA ARG A 27 -25.54 1.52 -3.78
C ARG A 27 -26.27 0.48 -2.93
N ALA A 28 -25.67 0.02 -1.84
CA ALA A 28 -26.28 -0.95 -0.92
C ALA A 28 -27.58 -0.40 -0.31
N LYS A 29 -27.55 0.87 0.14
CA LYS A 29 -28.71 1.56 0.69
C LYS A 29 -29.82 1.72 -0.34
N LYS A 30 -29.48 2.10 -1.58
CA LYS A 30 -30.45 2.21 -2.68
C LYS A 30 -31.06 0.85 -3.03
N ALA A 31 -30.25 -0.21 -3.14
CA ALA A 31 -30.72 -1.55 -3.43
C ALA A 31 -31.70 -2.06 -2.35
N TYR A 32 -31.35 -1.88 -1.08
CA TYR A 32 -32.23 -2.21 0.05
C TYR A 32 -33.57 -1.46 -0.04
N LYS A 33 -33.52 -0.14 -0.26
CA LYS A 33 -34.71 0.70 -0.34
C LYS A 33 -35.66 0.22 -1.45
N VAL A 34 -35.14 0.00 -2.65
CA VAL A 34 -35.93 -0.47 -3.80
C VAL A 34 -36.53 -1.85 -3.53
N ALA A 35 -35.74 -2.79 -3.03
CA ALA A 35 -36.22 -4.16 -2.75
C ALA A 35 -37.28 -4.16 -1.65
N LYS A 36 -37.11 -3.36 -0.59
CA LYS A 36 -38.10 -3.20 0.47
C LYS A 36 -39.39 -2.57 -0.04
N GLU A 37 -39.32 -1.52 -0.85
CA GLU A 37 -40.50 -0.88 -1.44
C GLU A 37 -41.29 -1.88 -2.31
N GLN A 38 -40.60 -2.70 -3.11
CA GLN A 38 -41.24 -3.77 -3.88
C GLN A 38 -41.90 -4.82 -2.98
N ALA A 39 -41.21 -5.27 -1.93
CA ALA A 39 -41.77 -6.19 -0.95
C ALA A 39 -43.02 -5.61 -0.26
N ASP A 40 -42.99 -4.32 0.10
CA ASP A 40 -44.12 -3.62 0.73
C ASP A 40 -45.33 -3.50 -0.22
N ILE A 41 -45.11 -3.27 -1.51
CA ILE A 41 -46.18 -3.24 -2.52
C ILE A 41 -46.84 -4.61 -2.65
N VAL A 42 -46.05 -5.67 -2.85
CA VAL A 42 -46.56 -7.04 -2.98
C VAL A 42 -47.31 -7.46 -1.71
N TYR A 43 -46.76 -7.14 -0.55
CA TYR A 43 -47.39 -7.40 0.74
C TYR A 43 -48.75 -6.73 0.87
N LYS A 44 -48.86 -5.44 0.53
CA LYS A 44 -50.14 -4.71 0.59
C LYS A 44 -51.20 -5.33 -0.31
N GLU A 45 -50.86 -5.71 -1.53
CA GLU A 45 -51.81 -6.33 -2.47
C GLU A 45 -52.19 -7.76 -2.03
N ALA A 46 -51.22 -8.59 -1.67
CA ALA A 46 -51.47 -9.95 -1.19
C ALA A 46 -52.31 -9.97 0.10
N LYS A 47 -52.09 -9.00 1.00
CA LYS A 47 -52.84 -8.91 2.27
C LYS A 47 -54.30 -8.50 2.08
N LYS A 48 -54.63 -7.76 1.01
CA LYS A 48 -56.03 -7.48 0.63
C LYS A 48 -56.74 -8.74 0.10
N MET A 49 -56.01 -9.62 -0.56
CA MET A 49 -56.54 -10.86 -1.16
C MET A 49 -56.66 -12.01 -0.14
N ALA A 50 -55.87 -11.99 0.93
CA ALA A 50 -55.90 -13.02 1.96
C ALA A 50 -57.18 -12.91 2.82
N VAL A 51 -58.13 -13.83 2.60
CA VAL A 51 -59.44 -13.82 3.26
C VAL A 51 -59.45 -14.49 4.63
N ASP A 52 -58.66 -15.55 4.81
CA ASP A 52 -58.57 -16.31 6.05
C ASP A 52 -57.30 -15.97 6.86
N LYS A 53 -57.24 -16.52 8.09
CA LYS A 53 -56.17 -16.23 9.05
C LYS A 53 -54.84 -16.88 8.66
N GLU A 54 -54.86 -18.02 7.99
CA GLU A 54 -53.64 -18.75 7.59
C GLU A 54 -53.00 -18.06 6.39
N ALA A 55 -53.79 -17.66 5.39
CA ALA A 55 -53.33 -16.87 4.26
C ALA A 55 -52.71 -15.54 4.71
N LYS A 56 -53.32 -14.83 5.67
CA LYS A 56 -52.76 -13.58 6.22
C LYS A 56 -51.41 -13.79 6.89
N LYS A 57 -51.25 -14.89 7.65
CA LYS A 57 -49.96 -15.25 8.26
C LYS A 57 -48.90 -15.57 7.21
N ALA A 58 -49.24 -16.35 6.19
CA ALA A 58 -48.31 -16.69 5.12
C ALA A 58 -47.81 -15.43 4.39
N VAL A 59 -48.69 -14.46 4.13
CA VAL A 59 -48.31 -13.17 3.54
C VAL A 59 -47.40 -12.35 4.46
N ASP A 60 -47.68 -12.32 5.77
CA ASP A 60 -46.81 -11.65 6.77
C ASP A 60 -45.41 -12.30 6.85
N GLU A 61 -45.33 -13.63 6.80
CA GLU A 61 -44.07 -14.37 6.80
C GLU A 61 -43.27 -14.16 5.51
N ALA A 62 -43.94 -14.23 4.36
CA ALA A 62 -43.31 -13.99 3.06
C ALA A 62 -42.74 -12.56 2.96
N HIS A 63 -43.45 -11.55 3.48
CA HIS A 63 -42.96 -10.18 3.54
C HIS A 63 -41.73 -10.04 4.44
N LYS A 64 -41.77 -10.62 5.64
CA LYS A 64 -40.60 -10.64 6.55
C LYS A 64 -39.38 -11.27 5.90
N GLU A 65 -39.54 -12.41 5.22
CA GLU A 65 -38.43 -13.07 4.54
C GLU A 65 -37.92 -12.24 3.37
N ALA A 66 -38.81 -11.61 2.58
CA ALA A 66 -38.40 -10.72 1.49
C ALA A 66 -37.58 -9.52 1.99
N VAL A 67 -37.99 -8.87 3.08
CA VAL A 67 -37.23 -7.78 3.70
C VAL A 67 -35.88 -8.28 4.21
N LYS A 68 -35.84 -9.46 4.85
CA LYS A 68 -34.60 -10.08 5.33
C LYS A 68 -33.63 -10.40 4.19
N GLN A 69 -34.12 -10.84 3.04
CA GLN A 69 -33.29 -11.06 1.86
C GLN A 69 -32.74 -9.74 1.30
N ALA A 70 -33.54 -8.67 1.29
CA ALA A 70 -33.07 -7.34 0.93
C ALA A 70 -31.95 -6.84 1.88
N GLU A 71 -32.07 -7.11 3.18
CA GLU A 71 -31.01 -6.80 4.16
C GLU A 71 -29.73 -7.59 3.88
N LYS A 72 -29.84 -8.89 3.60
CA LYS A 72 -28.68 -9.73 3.23
C LYS A 72 -27.93 -9.18 2.02
N VAL A 73 -28.65 -8.72 1.00
CA VAL A 73 -28.01 -8.13 -0.20
C VAL A 73 -27.28 -6.84 0.15
N ARG A 74 -27.90 -5.96 0.94
CA ARG A 74 -27.25 -4.73 1.44
C ARG A 74 -25.97 -5.05 2.21
N ASP A 75 -26.06 -6.01 3.12
CA ASP A 75 -24.96 -6.38 3.99
C ASP A 75 -23.83 -7.04 3.20
N ALA A 76 -24.16 -7.88 2.21
CA ALA A 76 -23.17 -8.46 1.30
C ALA A 76 -22.37 -7.39 0.55
N ILE A 77 -23.05 -6.41 -0.06
CA ILE A 77 -22.39 -5.30 -0.77
C ILE A 77 -21.50 -4.50 0.19
N THR A 78 -22.02 -4.20 1.39
CA THR A 78 -21.29 -3.43 2.40
C THR A 78 -20.05 -4.17 2.89
N ASN A 79 -20.17 -5.46 3.18
CA ASN A 79 -19.08 -6.29 3.69
C ASN A 79 -17.98 -6.51 2.65
N GLU A 80 -18.35 -6.71 1.38
CA GLU A 80 -17.40 -6.87 0.29
C GLU A 80 -16.60 -5.58 0.08
N ALA A 81 -17.27 -4.42 0.08
CA ALA A 81 -16.62 -3.13 -0.03
C ALA A 81 -15.69 -2.85 1.17
N GLN A 82 -16.12 -3.14 2.39
CA GLN A 82 -15.30 -2.98 3.60
C GLN A 82 -14.07 -3.91 3.57
N THR A 83 -14.23 -5.14 3.09
CA THR A 83 -13.15 -6.12 2.97
C THR A 83 -12.13 -5.68 1.93
N ALA A 84 -12.60 -5.23 0.75
CA ALA A 84 -11.73 -4.69 -0.30
C ALA A 84 -10.96 -3.46 0.20
N PHE A 85 -11.63 -2.53 0.88
CA PHE A 85 -10.99 -1.36 1.48
C PHE A 85 -9.95 -1.75 2.54
N GLY A 86 -10.28 -2.69 3.44
CA GLY A 86 -9.34 -3.18 4.44
C GLY A 86 -8.11 -3.87 3.82
N ASN A 87 -8.30 -4.66 2.76
CA ASN A 87 -7.22 -5.32 2.05
C ASN A 87 -6.29 -4.32 1.35
N PHE A 88 -6.84 -3.24 0.78
CA PHE A 88 -6.05 -2.15 0.22
C PHE A 88 -5.05 -1.58 1.25
N TRP A 89 -5.50 -1.26 2.47
CA TRP A 89 -4.62 -0.71 3.51
C TRP A 89 -3.60 -1.71 4.02
N LYS A 90 -3.96 -2.99 4.13
CA LYS A 90 -3.02 -4.05 4.49
C LYS A 90 -1.91 -4.18 3.45
N GLN A 91 -2.26 -4.21 2.17
CA GLN A 91 -1.27 -4.27 1.10
C GLN A 91 -0.35 -3.06 1.13
N ARG A 92 -0.92 -1.86 1.32
CA ARG A 92 -0.13 -0.63 1.43
C ARG A 92 0.88 -0.66 2.58
N ASP A 93 0.49 -1.21 3.72
CA ASP A 93 1.40 -1.37 4.87
C ASP A 93 2.54 -2.34 4.54
N VAL A 94 2.22 -3.47 3.90
CA VAL A 94 3.22 -4.45 3.42
C VAL A 94 4.21 -3.79 2.46
N ASP A 95 3.72 -3.06 1.45
CA ASP A 95 4.56 -2.40 0.46
C ASP A 95 5.49 -1.36 1.12
N SER A 96 4.98 -0.62 2.11
CA SER A 96 5.76 0.33 2.91
C SER A 96 6.85 -0.36 3.72
N GLN A 97 6.54 -1.48 4.39
CA GLN A 97 7.55 -2.26 5.14
C GLN A 97 8.62 -2.85 4.21
N GLU A 98 8.23 -3.33 3.02
CA GLU A 98 9.17 -3.85 2.03
C GLU A 98 10.10 -2.74 1.51
N ALA A 99 9.56 -1.55 1.23
CA ALA A 99 10.36 -0.40 0.83
C ALA A 99 11.37 0.02 1.91
N ILE A 100 10.94 0.05 3.19
CA ILE A 100 11.83 0.32 4.33
C ILE A 100 12.93 -0.73 4.42
N THR A 101 12.58 -2.01 4.27
CA THR A 101 13.53 -3.12 4.34
C THR A 101 14.58 -3.01 3.24
N LYS A 102 14.15 -2.82 1.98
CA LYS A 102 15.06 -2.62 0.84
C LYS A 102 15.94 -1.39 1.02
N SER A 103 15.41 -0.30 1.58
CA SER A 103 16.19 0.91 1.87
C SER A 103 17.28 0.65 2.91
N LYS A 104 16.99 -0.15 3.94
CA LYS A 104 17.98 -0.56 4.95
C LYS A 104 19.05 -1.46 4.34
N GLU A 105 18.66 -2.47 3.57
CA GLU A 105 19.59 -3.37 2.87
C GLU A 105 20.54 -2.60 1.96
N ARG A 106 20.02 -1.66 1.15
CA ARG A 106 20.85 -0.78 0.31
C ARG A 106 21.83 0.05 1.13
N SER A 107 21.37 0.61 2.25
CA SER A 107 22.23 1.39 3.14
C SER A 107 23.34 0.55 3.76
N ASP A 108 23.03 -0.68 4.16
CA ASP A 108 24.02 -1.59 4.75
C ASP A 108 25.02 -2.08 3.70
N GLN A 109 24.57 -2.38 2.48
CA GLN A 109 25.45 -2.67 1.34
C GLN A 109 26.36 -1.49 1.01
N ALA A 110 25.83 -0.27 1.01
CA ALA A 110 26.62 0.95 0.78
C ALA A 110 27.69 1.13 1.88
N LYS A 111 27.36 0.87 3.15
CA LYS A 111 28.35 0.91 4.25
C LYS A 111 29.47 -0.11 4.05
N ILE A 112 29.13 -1.34 3.63
CA ILE A 112 30.11 -2.39 3.36
C ILE A 112 31.02 -1.98 2.20
N ALA A 113 30.44 -1.60 1.06
CA ALA A 113 31.21 -1.18 -0.12
C ALA A 113 32.12 0.01 0.17
N HIS A 114 31.64 1.00 0.92
CA HIS A 114 32.44 2.14 1.35
C HIS A 114 33.62 1.72 2.25
N LYS A 115 33.41 0.78 3.17
CA LYS A 115 34.47 0.25 4.02
C LYS A 115 35.52 -0.50 3.19
N GLU A 116 35.08 -1.37 2.28
CA GLU A 116 35.97 -2.13 1.39
C GLU A 116 36.78 -1.20 0.47
N ALA A 117 36.14 -0.16 -0.09
CA ALA A 117 36.83 0.83 -0.92
C ALA A 117 37.92 1.59 -0.15
N LYS A 118 37.69 1.91 1.14
CA LYS A 118 38.71 2.51 2.00
C LYS A 118 39.88 1.57 2.26
N GLU A 119 39.60 0.30 2.57
CA GLU A 119 40.63 -0.70 2.80
C GLU A 119 41.48 -0.93 1.55
N GLN A 120 40.85 -1.01 0.36
CA GLN A 120 41.56 -1.10 -0.92
C GLN A 120 42.44 0.13 -1.20
N ALA A 121 41.90 1.33 -0.98
CA ALA A 121 42.68 2.57 -1.12
C ALA A 121 43.90 2.60 -0.19
N ASP A 122 43.77 2.11 1.04
CA ASP A 122 44.87 2.01 2.00
C ASP A 122 45.91 0.94 1.61
N ILE A 123 45.49 -0.19 1.04
CA ILE A 123 46.40 -1.23 0.53
C ILE A 123 47.21 -0.70 -0.65
N VAL A 124 46.54 -0.16 -1.67
CA VAL A 124 47.18 0.40 -2.88
C VAL A 124 48.13 1.54 -2.50
N HIS A 125 47.73 2.39 -1.56
CA HIS A 125 48.60 3.46 -1.05
C HIS A 125 49.88 2.93 -0.40
N LYS A 126 49.76 1.91 0.46
CA LYS A 126 50.92 1.28 1.10
C LYS A 126 51.87 0.67 0.07
N GLU A 127 51.34 0.02 -0.96
CA GLU A 127 52.15 -0.56 -2.04
C GLU A 127 52.82 0.53 -2.88
N ALA A 128 52.08 1.57 -3.27
CA ALA A 128 52.62 2.71 -4.01
C ALA A 128 53.74 3.43 -3.24
N LYS A 129 53.61 3.60 -1.92
CA LYS A 129 54.68 4.17 -1.09
C LYS A 129 55.93 3.30 -0.99
N LYS A 130 55.81 1.97 -1.07
CA LYS A 130 56.98 1.07 -1.05
C LYS A 130 57.82 1.15 -2.32
N ILE A 131 57.20 1.48 -3.45
CA ILE A 131 57.87 1.55 -4.76
C ILE A 131 58.22 2.99 -5.17
N ALA A 132 57.80 4.00 -4.41
CA ALA A 132 58.13 5.39 -4.66
C ALA A 132 59.64 5.63 -4.48
N VAL A 133 60.29 6.11 -5.53
CA VAL A 133 61.75 6.34 -5.56
C VAL A 133 62.15 7.78 -5.23
N ASP A 134 61.18 8.70 -5.16
CA ASP A 134 61.38 10.10 -4.85
C ASP A 134 60.17 10.72 -4.13
N LYS A 135 60.33 11.99 -3.69
CA LYS A 135 59.28 12.74 -2.99
C LYS A 135 58.07 13.10 -3.85
N GLU A 136 58.20 13.15 -5.17
CA GLU A 136 57.07 13.46 -6.07
C GLU A 136 56.15 12.23 -6.20
N ALA A 137 56.73 11.04 -6.33
CA ALA A 137 56.02 9.77 -6.33
C ALA A 137 55.29 9.51 -4.99
N GLU A 138 55.89 9.83 -3.85
CA GLU A 138 55.23 9.74 -2.55
C GLU A 138 54.00 10.67 -2.46
N LYS A 139 54.13 11.92 -2.92
CA LYS A 139 53.01 12.88 -2.97
C LYS A 139 51.90 12.44 -3.92
N ALA A 140 52.26 11.88 -5.07
CA ALA A 140 51.30 11.34 -6.03
C ALA A 140 50.50 10.18 -5.41
N ALA A 141 51.16 9.27 -4.66
CA ALA A 141 50.49 8.20 -3.93
C ALA A 141 49.53 8.75 -2.84
N ASP A 142 49.95 9.74 -2.05
CA ASP A 142 49.12 10.39 -1.04
C ASP A 142 47.88 11.07 -1.66
N GLN A 143 48.04 11.72 -2.81
CA GLN A 143 46.95 12.37 -3.52
C GLN A 143 45.97 11.37 -4.13
N ALA A 144 46.47 10.30 -4.76
CA ALA A 144 45.63 9.23 -5.31
C ALA A 144 44.76 8.56 -4.23
N ARG A 145 45.33 8.31 -3.04
CA ARG A 145 44.55 7.80 -1.89
C ARG A 145 43.44 8.78 -1.49
N LYS A 146 43.76 10.07 -1.39
CA LYS A 146 42.78 11.10 -1.02
C LYS A 146 41.63 11.17 -2.01
N GLU A 147 41.91 11.10 -3.31
CA GLU A 147 40.91 11.09 -4.38
C GLU A 147 40.03 9.83 -4.31
N ALA A 148 40.63 8.65 -4.12
CA ALA A 148 39.89 7.40 -3.95
C ALA A 148 38.96 7.42 -2.73
N LEU A 149 39.41 7.96 -1.59
CA LEU A 149 38.58 8.11 -0.39
C LEU A 149 37.42 9.10 -0.59
N ASN A 150 37.65 10.18 -1.33
CA ASN A 150 36.59 11.14 -1.67
C ASN A 150 35.55 10.52 -2.60
N GLN A 151 35.98 9.74 -3.58
CA GLN A 151 35.08 9.03 -4.49
C GLN A 151 34.24 7.99 -3.75
N ALA A 152 34.87 7.16 -2.90
CA ALA A 152 34.14 6.18 -2.09
C ALA A 152 33.09 6.85 -1.18
N LYS A 153 33.41 8.01 -0.61
CA LYS A 153 32.45 8.79 0.18
C LYS A 153 31.30 9.31 -0.68
N LYS A 154 31.60 9.85 -1.86
CA LYS A 154 30.60 10.35 -2.80
C LYS A 154 29.63 9.22 -3.21
N ASP A 155 30.16 8.06 -3.56
CA ASP A 155 29.35 6.90 -3.95
C ASP A 155 28.43 6.43 -2.80
N TYR A 156 28.95 6.44 -1.57
CA TYR A 156 28.16 6.15 -0.37
C TYR A 156 27.02 7.16 -0.17
N ASP A 157 27.34 8.45 -0.22
CA ASP A 157 26.36 9.53 -0.04
C ASP A 157 25.31 9.50 -1.16
N GLU A 158 25.68 9.19 -2.40
CA GLU A 158 24.74 9.06 -3.52
C GLU A 158 23.83 7.83 -3.40
N THR A 159 24.34 6.72 -2.82
CA THR A 159 23.57 5.47 -2.66
C THR A 159 22.61 5.51 -1.47
N THR A 160 22.89 6.36 -0.48
CA THR A 160 22.12 6.44 0.78
C THR A 160 21.15 7.64 0.86
N ASN A 161 21.17 8.54 -0.14
CA ASN A 161 20.25 9.67 -0.30
C ASN A 161 19.02 9.33 -1.17
#